data_AF-A0AAJ5ZFW9-F1
#
_entry.id   AF-A0AAJ5ZFW9-F1
#
_cell.length_a   1.000
_cell.length_b   1.000
_cell.length_c   1.000
_cell.angle_alpha   90.00
_cell.angle_beta   90.00
_cell.angle_gamma   90.00
#
_symmetry.space_group_name_H-M   'P 1'
#
loop_
_entity.id
_entity.type
_entity.pdbx_description
1 polymer ?
#
loop_
_entity_poly.entity_id
_entity_poly.type
_entity_poly.pdbx_seq_one_letter_code
_entity_poly.pdbx_strand_id
1 'polypeptide(L)'
;MTNPADLLRTRNALMPTYTTEVLYHGSNVEFDRFAFTGQKLPALGYGHYLTPHIEKAAQYGSVIMAFAIKANVLDWGALDTLERAAIEQLLFDCVPKERRAGFSTPKQEVFPSDKIDEARAFYGQKRELTKVYWHDRAKAIVLPHPEGFLIEWREGDDLAMANTEQLLNLAQEYRHEIARELGYQGARFGNELVIYSADYAQKLSVLPVQDKPREEVSVVPAEQVEPMTRMRMV
;
A
#
# COMPACT_ATOMS: atom_id res chain seq x y z
N MET A 1 -20.08 21.01 -3.72
CA MET A 1 -19.43 19.78 -4.22
C MET A 1 -19.50 18.75 -3.10
N THR A 2 -19.92 17.51 -3.38
CA THR A 2 -19.97 16.46 -2.36
C THR A 2 -18.56 15.97 -2.08
N ASN A 3 -18.18 15.93 -0.81
CA ASN A 3 -16.87 15.49 -0.33
C ASN A 3 -16.64 14.00 -0.69
N PRO A 4 -15.57 13.64 -1.41
CA PRO A 4 -15.22 12.26 -1.74
C PRO A 4 -15.25 11.28 -0.56
N ALA A 5 -14.76 11.70 0.62
CA ALA A 5 -14.81 10.86 1.83
C ALA A 5 -16.25 10.60 2.29
N ASP A 6 -17.16 11.56 2.17
CA ASP A 6 -18.57 11.40 2.53
C ASP A 6 -19.30 10.45 1.56
N LEU A 7 -18.99 10.58 0.27
CA LEU A 7 -19.49 9.67 -0.77
C LEU A 7 -19.02 8.24 -0.51
N LEU A 8 -17.74 8.06 -0.18
CA LEU A 8 -17.15 6.76 0.07
C LEU A 8 -17.74 6.10 1.34
N ARG A 9 -17.90 6.86 2.42
CA ARG A 9 -18.58 6.37 3.64
C ARG A 9 -20.01 5.92 3.33
N THR A 10 -20.73 6.70 2.54
CA THR A 10 -22.10 6.37 2.11
C THR A 10 -22.12 5.10 1.26
N ARG A 11 -21.19 4.97 0.31
CA ARG A 11 -21.03 3.74 -0.50
C ARG A 11 -20.78 2.53 0.39
N ASN A 12 -19.85 2.62 1.32
CA ASN A 12 -19.48 1.51 2.20
C ASN A 12 -20.62 1.12 3.16
N ALA A 13 -21.47 2.07 3.54
CA ALA A 13 -22.65 1.79 4.37
C ALA A 13 -23.80 1.14 3.57
N LEU A 14 -24.05 1.58 2.34
CA LEU A 14 -25.19 1.12 1.52
C LEU A 14 -24.88 -0.12 0.68
N MET A 15 -23.65 -0.22 0.19
CA MET A 15 -23.20 -1.26 -0.75
C MET A 15 -21.81 -1.78 -0.35
N PRO A 16 -21.67 -2.41 0.83
CA PRO A 16 -20.39 -2.99 1.25
C PRO A 16 -19.97 -4.13 0.32
N THR A 17 -18.72 -4.10 -0.15
CA THR A 17 -18.12 -5.21 -0.90
C THR A 17 -17.39 -6.11 0.08
N TYR A 18 -18.05 -7.20 0.50
CA TYR A 18 -17.46 -8.13 1.45
C TYR A 18 -16.43 -9.05 0.79
N THR A 19 -15.21 -9.08 1.34
CA THR A 19 -14.30 -10.21 1.15
C THR A 19 -14.73 -11.33 2.08
N THR A 20 -14.76 -12.56 1.57
CA THR A 20 -14.90 -13.78 2.37
C THR A 20 -13.72 -14.69 2.08
N GLU A 21 -12.88 -14.93 3.09
CA GLU A 21 -11.65 -15.72 2.95
C GLU A 21 -11.25 -16.37 4.27
N VAL A 22 -10.40 -17.40 4.21
CA VAL A 22 -9.78 -17.98 5.40
C VAL A 22 -8.38 -17.42 5.57
N LEU A 23 -8.12 -16.83 6.74
CA LEU A 23 -6.82 -16.29 7.10
C LEU A 23 -6.30 -16.92 8.40
N TYR A 24 -5.00 -16.80 8.60
CA TYR A 24 -4.28 -17.37 9.72
C TYR A 24 -3.76 -16.29 10.66
N HIS A 25 -3.77 -16.60 11.94
CA HIS A 25 -3.16 -15.80 13.00
C HIS A 25 -2.25 -16.70 13.85
N GLY A 26 -1.02 -16.24 14.07
CA GLY A 26 -0.07 -16.91 14.95
C GLY A 26 -0.05 -16.28 16.33
N SER A 27 -0.08 -17.11 17.37
CA SER A 27 -0.04 -16.71 18.78
C SER A 27 0.72 -17.75 19.60
N ASN A 28 1.17 -17.39 20.80
CA ASN A 28 1.77 -18.34 21.74
C ASN A 28 0.72 -19.11 22.55
N VAL A 29 -0.53 -18.65 22.51
CA VAL A 29 -1.67 -19.26 23.21
C VAL A 29 -2.85 -19.37 22.26
N GLU A 30 -3.61 -20.45 22.41
CA GLU A 30 -4.87 -20.62 21.71
C GLU A 30 -5.96 -19.73 22.33
N PHE A 31 -6.82 -19.17 21.48
CA PHE A 31 -8.01 -18.44 21.90
C PHE A 31 -9.14 -18.63 20.89
N ASP A 32 -10.38 -18.35 21.29
CA ASP A 32 -11.54 -18.48 20.39
C ASP A 32 -11.97 -17.16 19.78
N ARG A 33 -11.64 -16.05 20.44
CA ARG A 33 -11.94 -14.70 19.99
C ARG A 33 -10.82 -13.75 20.37
N PHE A 34 -10.56 -12.77 19.51
CA PHE A 34 -9.64 -11.70 19.84
C PHE A 34 -10.19 -10.85 21.00
N ALA A 35 -9.34 -10.49 21.97
CA ALA A 35 -9.74 -9.78 23.18
C ALA A 35 -9.31 -8.29 23.19
N PHE A 36 -8.11 -7.98 22.71
CA PHE A 36 -7.61 -6.60 22.66
C PHE A 36 -6.60 -6.43 21.51
N THR A 37 -6.49 -5.20 21.02
CA THR A 37 -5.42 -4.79 20.10
C THR A 37 -4.23 -4.31 20.93
N GLY A 38 -3.01 -4.64 20.50
CA GLY A 38 -1.79 -4.20 21.18
C GLY A 38 -1.59 -2.68 21.15
N GLN A 39 -0.65 -2.17 21.96
CA GLN A 39 -0.34 -0.74 22.05
C GLN A 39 0.60 -0.22 20.94
N LYS A 40 1.23 -1.11 20.16
CA LYS A 40 2.15 -0.71 19.10
C LYS A 40 1.34 -0.32 17.86
N LEU A 41 1.57 0.90 17.35
CA LEU A 41 0.97 1.40 16.12
C LEU A 41 1.39 0.49 14.94
N PRO A 42 0.46 -0.29 14.36
CA PRO A 42 0.78 -1.23 13.30
C PRO A 42 0.48 -0.64 11.92
N ALA A 43 1.02 -1.25 10.86
CA ALA A 43 1.09 -0.66 9.51
C ALA A 43 -0.28 -0.31 8.87
N LEU A 44 -1.36 -0.97 9.29
CA LEU A 44 -2.70 -0.78 8.75
C LEU A 44 -3.69 -0.25 9.80
N GLY A 45 -3.19 0.31 10.90
CA GLY A 45 -4.03 0.79 12.02
C GLY A 45 -4.39 -0.30 13.02
N TYR A 46 -4.97 0.08 14.16
CA TYR A 46 -5.15 -0.84 15.29
C TYR A 46 -6.21 -1.90 15.00
N GLY A 47 -5.83 -3.18 15.03
CA GLY A 47 -6.76 -4.27 14.80
C GLY A 47 -6.13 -5.64 14.98
N HIS A 48 -6.82 -6.66 14.49
CA HIS A 48 -6.39 -8.05 14.53
C HIS A 48 -5.78 -8.43 13.19
N TYR A 49 -4.48 -8.70 13.20
CA TYR A 49 -3.71 -8.96 11.99
C TYR A 49 -3.76 -10.43 11.64
N LEU A 50 -4.07 -10.71 10.38
CA LEU A 50 -4.14 -12.04 9.79
C LEU A 50 -3.45 -12.05 8.44
N THR A 51 -3.14 -13.25 7.95
CA THR A 51 -2.46 -13.45 6.67
C THR A 51 -2.94 -14.74 6.01
N PRO A 52 -2.98 -14.83 4.67
CA PRO A 52 -3.31 -16.09 3.99
C PRO A 52 -2.17 -17.13 4.07
N HIS A 53 -0.98 -16.75 4.56
CA HIS A 53 0.19 -17.64 4.63
C HIS A 53 0.45 -18.15 6.05
N ILE A 54 0.39 -19.47 6.22
CA ILE A 54 0.67 -20.15 7.50
C ILE A 54 2.11 -19.88 7.94
N GLU A 55 3.06 -19.88 7.00
CA GLU A 55 4.48 -19.66 7.28
C GLU A 55 4.75 -18.27 7.84
N LYS A 56 4.02 -17.27 7.33
CA LYS A 56 4.09 -15.89 7.85
C LYS A 56 3.42 -15.81 9.23
N ALA A 57 2.28 -16.47 9.43
CA ALA A 57 1.62 -16.53 10.73
C ALA A 57 2.52 -17.16 11.81
N ALA A 58 3.28 -18.21 11.46
CA ALA A 58 4.21 -18.91 12.36
C ALA A 58 5.36 -18.04 12.90
N GLN A 59 5.65 -16.90 12.27
CA GLN A 59 6.62 -15.93 12.78
C GLN A 59 6.13 -15.20 14.04
N TYR A 60 4.81 -15.19 14.28
CA TYR A 60 4.19 -14.46 15.39
C TYR A 60 3.83 -15.34 16.59
N GLY A 61 3.88 -16.67 16.44
CA GLY A 61 3.67 -17.60 17.53
C GLY A 61 3.61 -19.06 17.08
N SER A 62 3.79 -19.97 18.04
CA SER A 62 3.82 -21.42 17.78
C SER A 62 2.45 -22.05 17.52
N VAL A 63 1.36 -21.39 17.91
CA VAL A 63 -0.02 -21.84 17.68
C VAL A 63 -0.60 -21.05 16.52
N ILE A 64 -0.98 -21.78 15.46
CA ILE A 64 -1.66 -21.20 14.29
C ILE A 64 -3.16 -21.48 14.38
N MET A 65 -3.95 -20.43 14.28
CA MET A 65 -5.41 -20.51 14.24
C MET A 65 -5.89 -20.00 12.88
N ALA A 66 -6.89 -20.68 12.32
CA ALA A 66 -7.58 -20.24 11.11
C ALA A 66 -8.89 -19.54 11.46
N PHE A 67 -9.19 -18.47 10.73
CA PHE A 67 -10.40 -17.67 10.87
C PHE A 67 -11.05 -17.49 9.51
N ALA A 68 -12.35 -17.78 9.43
CA ALA A 68 -13.18 -17.31 8.33
C ALA A 68 -13.47 -15.83 8.56
N ILE A 69 -13.04 -14.99 7.62
CA ILE A 69 -13.23 -13.54 7.64
C ILE A 69 -14.37 -13.18 6.71
N LYS A 70 -15.27 -12.31 7.17
CA LYS A 70 -16.27 -11.65 6.33
C LYS A 70 -16.29 -10.16 6.67
N ALA A 71 -15.64 -9.35 5.84
CA ALA A 71 -15.48 -7.92 6.09
C ALA A 71 -15.41 -7.10 4.79
N ASN A 72 -15.93 -5.86 4.82
CA ASN A 72 -15.63 -4.85 3.81
C ASN A 72 -14.23 -4.27 4.09
N VAL A 73 -13.28 -4.49 3.19
CA VAL A 73 -11.85 -4.25 3.41
C VAL A 73 -11.33 -3.25 2.39
N LEU A 74 -10.63 -2.21 2.85
CA LEU A 74 -9.88 -1.34 1.95
C LEU A 74 -8.62 -2.07 1.49
N ASP A 75 -8.50 -2.38 0.20
CA ASP A 75 -7.26 -2.93 -0.35
C ASP A 75 -6.37 -1.79 -0.84
N TRP A 76 -5.35 -1.45 -0.06
CA TRP A 76 -4.38 -0.44 -0.46
C TRP A 76 -3.74 -0.81 -1.79
N GLY A 77 -3.47 -2.09 -2.06
CA GLY A 77 -2.84 -2.54 -3.30
C GLY A 77 -3.69 -2.35 -4.56
N ALA A 78 -4.99 -2.05 -4.42
CA ALA A 78 -5.95 -2.01 -5.51
C ALA A 78 -7.03 -0.91 -5.33
N LEU A 79 -6.60 0.31 -4.96
CA LEU A 79 -7.50 1.44 -4.77
C LEU A 79 -8.23 1.81 -6.07
N ASP A 80 -9.56 1.95 -5.99
CA ASP A 80 -10.33 2.59 -7.06
C ASP A 80 -10.23 4.13 -7.04
N THR A 81 -10.80 4.79 -8.05
CA THR A 81 -10.74 6.25 -8.19
C THR A 81 -11.37 7.00 -7.01
N LEU A 82 -12.50 6.51 -6.47
CA LEU A 82 -13.19 7.18 -5.35
C LEU A 82 -12.43 6.96 -4.04
N GLU A 83 -11.91 5.75 -3.82
CA GLU A 83 -11.05 5.39 -2.69
C GLU A 83 -9.82 6.26 -2.66
N ARG A 84 -9.12 6.33 -3.79
CA ARG A 84 -7.93 7.17 -3.94
C ARG A 84 -8.24 8.64 -3.66
N ALA A 85 -9.29 9.19 -4.26
CA ALA A 85 -9.66 10.60 -4.07
C ALA A 85 -10.01 10.93 -2.61
N ALA A 86 -10.73 10.04 -1.93
CA ALA A 86 -11.06 10.20 -0.52
C ALA A 86 -9.82 10.14 0.38
N ILE A 87 -8.90 9.20 0.12
CA ILE A 87 -7.64 9.08 0.86
C ILE A 87 -6.76 10.31 0.65
N GLU A 88 -6.57 10.74 -0.59
CA GLU A 88 -5.80 11.94 -0.93
C GLU A 88 -6.34 13.17 -0.21
N GLN A 89 -7.67 13.34 -0.18
CA GLN A 89 -8.31 14.44 0.53
C GLN A 89 -8.05 14.38 2.04
N LEU A 90 -8.29 13.22 2.68
CA LEU A 90 -8.08 13.08 4.14
C LEU A 90 -6.61 13.29 4.53
N LEU A 91 -5.67 12.92 3.67
CA LEU A 91 -4.23 13.17 3.87
C LEU A 91 -3.85 14.62 3.60
N PHE A 92 -4.45 15.26 2.59
CA PHE A 92 -4.18 16.66 2.28
C PHE A 92 -4.43 17.58 3.48
N ASP A 93 -5.48 17.28 4.25
CA ASP A 93 -5.91 18.04 5.43
C ASP A 93 -4.95 17.91 6.63
N CYS A 94 -4.17 16.82 6.73
CA CYS A 94 -3.32 16.56 7.89
C CYS A 94 -1.82 16.52 7.60
N VAL A 95 -1.40 16.25 6.37
CA VAL A 95 0.02 16.19 5.99
C VAL A 95 0.55 17.62 5.79
N PRO A 96 1.68 18.01 6.42
CA PRO A 96 2.29 19.32 6.22
C PRO A 96 2.66 19.59 4.76
N LYS A 97 2.53 20.85 4.32
CA LYS A 97 2.80 21.25 2.93
C LYS A 97 4.21 20.86 2.48
N GLU A 98 5.18 20.99 3.37
CA GLU A 98 6.60 20.69 3.13
C GLU A 98 6.85 19.21 2.86
N ARG A 99 6.00 18.33 3.42
CA ARG A 99 6.00 16.89 3.16
C ARG A 99 5.25 16.58 1.86
N ARG A 100 4.08 17.19 1.65
CA ARG A 100 3.24 16.99 0.46
C ARG A 100 3.92 17.43 -0.84
N ALA A 101 4.77 18.45 -0.79
CA ALA A 101 5.44 19.00 -1.98
C ALA A 101 6.19 17.95 -2.81
N GLY A 102 6.70 16.89 -2.19
CA GLY A 102 7.32 15.79 -2.93
C GLY A 102 6.37 14.99 -3.83
N PHE A 103 5.07 15.08 -3.61
CA PHE A 103 4.03 14.30 -4.28
C PHE A 103 3.11 15.16 -5.15
N SER A 104 3.27 16.49 -5.14
CA SER A 104 2.39 17.34 -5.92
C SER A 104 2.77 17.35 -7.40
N THR A 105 1.83 17.71 -8.26
CA THR A 105 2.10 17.98 -9.69
C THR A 105 3.27 18.96 -9.87
N PRO A 106 4.23 18.70 -10.78
CA PRO A 106 5.30 19.65 -11.09
C PRO A 106 4.75 20.91 -11.78
N LYS A 107 5.26 22.06 -11.37
CA LYS A 107 5.09 23.35 -12.05
C LYS A 107 6.35 23.64 -12.85
N GLN A 108 6.17 24.21 -14.02
CA GLN A 108 7.20 24.36 -15.03
C GLN A 108 7.11 25.73 -15.69
N GLU A 109 8.26 26.35 -15.91
CA GLU A 109 8.37 27.59 -16.67
C GLU A 109 9.60 27.55 -17.58
N VAL A 110 9.40 27.83 -18.86
CA VAL A 110 10.45 27.81 -19.89
C VAL A 110 10.97 29.21 -20.11
N PHE A 111 12.29 29.35 -20.08
CA PHE A 111 13.00 30.59 -20.35
C PHE A 111 13.84 30.44 -21.62
N PRO A 112 13.60 31.29 -22.63
CA PRO A 112 14.47 31.41 -23.80
C PRO A 112 15.93 31.70 -23.44
N SER A 113 16.85 31.27 -24.30
CA SER A 113 18.31 31.38 -24.07
C SER A 113 18.80 32.82 -23.91
N ASP A 114 18.12 33.79 -24.52
CA ASP A 114 18.42 35.23 -24.42
C ASP A 114 17.92 35.86 -23.10
N LYS A 115 17.12 35.13 -22.30
CA LYS A 115 16.55 35.58 -21.02
C LYS A 115 17.25 35.00 -19.79
N ILE A 116 18.56 34.82 -19.85
CA ILE A 116 19.33 34.12 -18.80
C ILE A 116 19.26 34.81 -17.42
N ASP A 117 19.22 36.14 -17.38
CA ASP A 117 19.16 36.90 -16.12
C ASP A 117 17.78 36.80 -15.46
N GLU A 118 16.71 36.83 -16.27
CA GLU A 118 15.34 36.58 -15.80
C GLU A 118 15.22 35.16 -15.23
N ALA A 119 15.72 34.16 -15.97
CA ALA A 119 15.72 32.77 -15.54
C ALA A 119 16.49 32.57 -14.23
N ARG A 120 17.66 33.21 -14.09
CA ARG A 120 18.48 33.14 -12.87
C ARG A 120 17.76 33.76 -11.67
N ALA A 121 17.13 34.92 -11.85
CA ALA A 121 16.38 35.58 -10.80
C ALA A 121 15.16 34.73 -10.36
N PHE A 122 14.41 34.20 -11.32
CA PHE A 122 13.27 33.32 -11.08
C PHE A 122 13.69 32.03 -10.35
N TYR A 123 14.75 31.37 -10.82
CA TYR A 123 15.31 30.19 -10.16
C TYR A 123 15.73 30.51 -8.72
N GLY A 124 16.43 31.62 -8.49
CA GLY A 124 16.85 32.05 -7.15
C GLY A 124 15.66 32.18 -6.20
N GLN A 125 14.57 32.79 -6.66
CA GLN A 125 13.33 32.92 -5.90
C GLN A 125 12.70 31.55 -5.59
N LYS A 126 12.52 30.69 -6.61
CA LYS A 126 11.91 29.36 -6.42
C LYS A 126 12.76 28.44 -5.55
N ARG A 127 14.08 28.49 -5.70
CA ARG A 127 15.02 27.74 -4.86
C ARG A 127 14.88 28.12 -3.39
N GLU A 128 14.77 29.41 -3.10
CA GLU A 128 14.60 29.89 -1.72
C GLU A 128 13.23 29.50 -1.14
N LEU A 129 12.16 29.59 -1.93
CA LEU A 129 10.81 29.17 -1.51
C LEU A 129 10.73 27.67 -1.24
N THR A 130 11.39 26.87 -2.07
CA THR A 130 11.29 25.40 -2.00
C THR A 130 12.35 24.75 -1.11
N LYS A 131 13.30 25.50 -0.55
CA LYS A 131 14.39 24.96 0.28
C LYS A 131 13.92 24.19 1.51
N VAL A 132 12.74 24.54 2.04
CA VAL A 132 12.15 23.95 3.24
C VAL A 132 11.46 22.62 2.98
N TYR A 133 11.27 22.24 1.71
CA TYR A 133 10.59 21.01 1.36
C TYR A 133 11.44 19.79 1.64
N TRP A 134 10.78 18.75 2.15
CA TRP A 134 11.44 17.54 2.62
C TRP A 134 12.11 16.76 1.48
N HIS A 135 11.43 16.65 0.34
CA HIS A 135 11.90 15.88 -0.79
C HIS A 135 12.70 16.75 -1.77
N ASP A 136 13.87 16.27 -2.20
CA ASP A 136 14.68 16.99 -3.19
C ASP A 136 13.95 17.17 -4.53
N ARG A 137 13.13 16.20 -4.94
CA ARG A 137 12.27 16.32 -6.14
C ARG A 137 11.20 17.42 -6.06
N ALA A 138 10.97 17.99 -4.88
CA ALA A 138 10.08 19.13 -4.72
C ALA A 138 10.80 20.48 -4.89
N LYS A 139 12.13 20.48 -4.71
CA LYS A 139 12.96 21.67 -4.78
C LYS A 139 13.10 22.13 -6.22
N ALA A 140 13.24 23.43 -6.40
CA ALA A 140 13.44 24.01 -7.72
C ALA A 140 14.72 23.46 -8.37
N ILE A 141 14.61 23.04 -9.63
CA ILE A 141 15.72 22.57 -10.46
C ILE A 141 15.71 23.26 -11.82
N VAL A 142 16.88 23.31 -12.46
CA VAL A 142 17.04 23.77 -13.84
C VAL A 142 17.31 22.57 -14.73
N LEU A 143 16.56 22.44 -15.81
CA LEU A 143 16.64 21.37 -16.79
C LEU A 143 16.92 21.96 -18.19
N PRO A 144 17.62 21.23 -19.06
CA PRO A 144 17.81 21.66 -20.45
C PRO A 144 16.48 21.66 -21.21
N HIS A 145 16.25 22.67 -22.06
CA HIS A 145 15.09 22.79 -22.93
C HIS A 145 15.54 23.24 -24.34
N PRO A 146 14.89 22.81 -25.45
CA PRO A 146 15.32 23.18 -26.80
C PRO A 146 15.45 24.69 -27.06
N GLU A 147 14.63 25.49 -26.38
CA GLU A 147 14.61 26.96 -26.52
C GLU A 147 15.53 27.68 -25.51
N GLY A 148 16.11 26.94 -24.56
CA GLY A 148 16.94 27.48 -23.49
C GLY A 148 16.90 26.61 -22.24
N PHE A 149 16.17 27.07 -21.23
CA PHE A 149 16.15 26.43 -19.91
C PHE A 149 14.71 26.21 -19.44
N LEU A 150 14.48 25.11 -18.74
CA LEU A 150 13.24 24.82 -18.03
C LEU A 150 13.52 24.91 -16.53
N ILE A 151 12.72 25.66 -15.79
CA ILE A 151 12.74 25.65 -14.33
C ILE A 151 11.53 24.86 -13.86
N GLU A 152 11.79 23.76 -13.15
CA GLU A 152 10.75 22.89 -12.57
C GLU A 152 10.78 23.00 -11.04
N TRP A 153 9.61 23.10 -10.41
CA TRP A 153 9.45 23.06 -8.95
C TRP A 153 8.10 22.43 -8.58
N ARG A 154 7.88 22.13 -7.30
CA ARG A 154 6.59 21.67 -6.78
C ARG A 154 6.11 22.58 -5.67
N GLU A 155 4.80 22.63 -5.43
CA GLU A 155 4.22 23.52 -4.40
C GLU A 155 3.48 22.78 -3.29
N GLY A 156 3.22 21.47 -3.43
CA GLY A 156 2.48 20.73 -2.41
C GLY A 156 0.98 20.93 -2.46
N ASP A 157 0.45 21.48 -3.56
CA ASP A 157 -0.98 21.81 -3.72
C ASP A 157 -1.88 20.59 -3.94
N ASP A 158 -1.31 19.40 -4.11
CA ASP A 158 -2.01 18.13 -4.28
C ASP A 158 -1.11 16.94 -3.86
N LEU A 159 -1.66 15.73 -3.93
CA LEU A 159 -0.94 14.45 -3.77
C LEU A 159 -0.99 13.61 -5.07
N ALA A 160 -1.20 14.26 -6.22
CA ALA A 160 -1.53 13.57 -7.47
C ALA A 160 -0.43 12.61 -7.96
N MET A 161 0.83 12.87 -7.61
CA MET A 161 1.98 12.04 -7.99
C MET A 161 2.33 10.99 -6.92
N ALA A 162 1.57 10.88 -5.83
CA ALA A 162 1.78 9.83 -4.83
C ALA A 162 1.27 8.48 -5.34
N ASN A 163 2.12 7.47 -5.41
CA ASN A 163 1.62 6.10 -5.65
C ASN A 163 0.93 5.54 -4.39
N THR A 164 0.28 4.38 -4.53
CA THR A 164 -0.38 3.68 -3.41
C THR A 164 0.50 3.52 -2.17
N GLU A 165 1.73 3.06 -2.34
CA GLU A 165 2.64 2.81 -1.21
C GLU A 165 2.98 4.11 -0.49
N GLN A 166 3.16 5.19 -1.24
CA GLN A 166 3.40 6.53 -0.70
C GLN A 166 2.18 7.07 0.05
N LEU A 167 0.96 6.83 -0.46
CA LEU A 167 -0.28 7.18 0.26
C LEU A 167 -0.42 6.38 1.56
N LEU A 168 -0.13 5.08 1.54
CA LEU A 168 -0.12 4.23 2.74
C LEU A 168 0.90 4.72 3.76
N ASN A 169 2.13 5.04 3.34
CA ASN A 169 3.17 5.55 4.23
C ASN A 169 2.76 6.90 4.87
N LEU A 170 2.15 7.80 4.08
CA LEU A 170 1.60 9.05 4.61
C LEU A 170 0.46 8.79 5.61
N ALA A 171 -0.42 7.81 5.34
CA ALA A 171 -1.47 7.42 6.26
C ALA A 171 -0.90 6.87 7.58
N GLN A 172 0.12 6.02 7.53
CA GLN A 172 0.78 5.50 8.73
C GLN A 172 1.38 6.61 9.60
N GLU A 173 1.98 7.62 8.97
CA GLU A 173 2.64 8.72 9.68
C GLU A 173 1.64 9.75 10.22
N TYR A 174 0.61 10.11 9.45
CA TYR A 174 -0.25 11.26 9.75
C TYR A 174 -1.72 10.91 10.09
N ARG A 175 -2.24 9.74 9.68
CA ARG A 175 -3.65 9.37 9.86
C ARG A 175 -3.90 7.85 9.72
N HIS A 176 -3.42 7.09 10.70
CA HIS A 176 -3.37 5.61 10.65
C HIS A 176 -4.75 4.92 10.62
N GLU A 177 -5.83 5.62 10.94
CA GLU A 177 -7.20 5.10 10.99
C GLU A 177 -8.02 5.39 9.72
N ILE A 178 -7.40 5.88 8.63
CA ILE A 178 -8.11 6.30 7.39
C ILE A 178 -9.15 5.27 6.91
N ALA A 179 -8.80 3.99 6.85
CA ALA A 179 -9.73 2.97 6.38
C ALA A 179 -10.96 2.84 7.30
N ARG A 180 -10.77 2.89 8.62
CA ARG A 180 -11.88 2.87 9.59
C ARG A 180 -12.73 4.12 9.46
N GLU A 181 -12.11 5.30 9.34
CA GLU A 181 -12.81 6.56 9.14
C GLU A 181 -13.67 6.56 7.86
N LEU A 182 -13.20 5.91 6.80
CA LEU A 182 -13.91 5.72 5.54
C LEU A 182 -14.99 4.63 5.61
N GLY A 183 -15.22 4.01 6.77
CA GLY A 183 -16.28 3.04 6.99
C GLY A 183 -15.92 1.60 6.61
N TYR A 184 -14.64 1.30 6.40
CA TYR A 184 -14.19 -0.08 6.22
C TYR A 184 -14.07 -0.81 7.55
N GLN A 185 -14.29 -2.12 7.50
CA GLN A 185 -14.22 -3.05 8.63
C GLN A 185 -12.81 -3.65 8.80
N GLY A 186 -11.97 -3.45 7.79
CA GLY A 186 -10.56 -3.84 7.78
C GLY A 186 -9.78 -3.11 6.69
N ALA A 187 -8.48 -3.36 6.64
CA ALA A 187 -7.60 -2.93 5.56
C ALA A 187 -6.63 -4.04 5.18
N ARG A 188 -6.17 -4.02 3.94
CA ARG A 188 -5.22 -4.98 3.39
C ARG A 188 -4.09 -4.24 2.68
N PHE A 189 -2.88 -4.78 2.81
CA PHE A 189 -1.77 -4.45 1.92
C PHE A 189 -0.90 -5.70 1.70
N GLY A 190 -0.80 -6.12 0.43
CA GLY A 190 -0.17 -7.40 0.08
C GLY A 190 -0.86 -8.58 0.79
N ASN A 191 -0.06 -9.42 1.45
CA ASN A 191 -0.54 -10.63 2.14
C ASN A 191 -0.82 -10.39 3.63
N GLU A 192 -1.14 -9.16 4.02
CA GLU A 192 -1.50 -8.81 5.38
C GLU A 192 -2.85 -8.10 5.39
N LEU A 193 -3.73 -8.58 6.25
CA LEU A 193 -5.05 -8.01 6.46
C LEU A 193 -5.24 -7.73 7.94
N VAL A 194 -5.78 -6.57 8.25
CA VAL A 194 -6.24 -6.21 9.58
C VAL A 194 -7.76 -6.13 9.57
N ILE A 195 -8.41 -6.72 10.57
CA ILE A 195 -9.82 -6.45 10.90
C ILE A 195 -9.89 -5.57 12.15
N TYR A 196 -10.86 -4.66 12.18
CA TYR A 196 -10.99 -3.68 13.26
C TYR A 196 -11.88 -4.12 14.41
N SER A 197 -12.66 -5.19 14.21
CA SER A 197 -13.43 -5.86 15.28
C SER A 197 -13.25 -7.36 15.16
N ALA A 198 -13.22 -8.03 16.30
CA ALA A 198 -13.25 -9.49 16.39
C ALA A 198 -14.53 -10.08 15.79
N ASP A 199 -15.61 -9.30 15.68
CA ASP A 199 -16.91 -9.75 15.14
C ASP A 199 -16.85 -10.13 13.65
N TYR A 200 -15.81 -9.69 12.95
CA TYR A 200 -15.60 -10.01 11.54
C TYR A 200 -14.79 -11.29 11.32
N ALA A 201 -14.39 -11.98 12.41
CA ALA A 201 -13.64 -13.23 12.37
C ALA A 201 -14.35 -14.34 13.13
N GLN A 202 -14.57 -15.46 12.45
CA GLN A 202 -15.03 -16.69 13.06
C GLN A 202 -13.90 -17.72 13.06
N LYS A 203 -13.44 -18.13 14.25
CA LYS A 203 -12.45 -19.20 14.36
C LYS A 203 -12.99 -20.50 13.76
N LEU A 204 -12.14 -21.17 12.99
CA LEU A 204 -12.43 -22.48 12.44
C LEU A 204 -11.91 -23.56 13.39
N SER A 205 -12.73 -24.60 13.61
CA SER A 205 -12.39 -25.74 14.47
C SER A 205 -11.36 -26.68 13.84
N VAL A 206 -11.11 -26.58 12.53
CA VAL A 206 -10.12 -27.37 11.80
C VAL A 206 -9.41 -26.46 10.80
N LEU A 207 -8.08 -26.53 10.73
CA LEU A 207 -7.31 -25.83 9.71
C LEU A 207 -7.72 -26.40 8.33
N PRO A 208 -8.12 -25.55 7.36
CA PRO A 208 -8.39 -26.04 6.01
C PRO A 208 -7.12 -26.67 5.43
N VAL A 209 -7.27 -27.83 4.80
CA VAL A 209 -6.17 -28.46 4.06
C VAL A 209 -5.79 -27.51 2.93
N GLN A 210 -4.56 -26.99 2.93
CA GLN A 210 -4.04 -26.28 1.78
C GLN A 210 -3.92 -27.28 0.62
N ASP A 211 -4.66 -27.05 -0.46
CA ASP A 211 -4.37 -27.71 -1.74
C ASP A 211 -2.96 -27.28 -2.16
N LYS A 212 -1.98 -28.14 -1.91
CA LYS A 212 -0.67 -27.99 -2.52
C LYS A 212 -0.88 -27.94 -4.04
N PRO A 213 -0.19 -27.07 -4.79
CA PRO A 213 -0.13 -27.22 -6.23
C PRO A 213 0.30 -28.66 -6.50
N ARG A 214 -0.50 -29.40 -7.29
CA ARG A 214 -0.08 -30.72 -7.76
C ARG A 214 1.28 -30.52 -8.42
N GLU A 215 2.33 -31.11 -7.86
CA GLU A 215 3.56 -31.32 -8.61
C GLU A 215 3.13 -32.04 -9.89
N GLU A 216 3.33 -31.41 -11.04
CA GLU A 216 3.23 -32.09 -12.31
C GLU A 216 4.26 -33.21 -12.27
N VAL A 217 3.78 -34.43 -11.98
CA VAL A 217 4.56 -35.63 -12.17
C VAL A 217 4.85 -35.70 -13.66
N SER A 218 6.04 -35.26 -14.05
CA SER A 218 6.63 -35.50 -15.35
C SER A 218 6.69 -37.03 -15.54
N VAL A 219 5.67 -37.58 -16.18
CA VAL A 219 5.70 -38.94 -16.68
C VAL A 219 6.62 -38.90 -17.89
N VAL A 220 7.90 -39.22 -17.68
CA VAL A 220 8.83 -39.49 -18.76
C VAL A 220 8.35 -40.78 -19.44
N PRO A 221 8.02 -40.78 -20.74
CA PRO A 221 7.64 -42.00 -21.44
C PRO A 221 8.82 -42.96 -21.47
N ALA A 222 8.60 -44.18 -21.00
CA ALA A 222 9.55 -45.28 -21.07
C ALA A 222 9.64 -45.78 -22.52
N GLU A 223 10.38 -45.09 -23.37
CA GLU A 223 10.79 -45.60 -24.68
C GLU A 223 12.02 -44.84 -25.18
N GLN A 224 13.19 -45.28 -24.73
CA GLN A 224 14.47 -45.23 -25.46
C GLN A 224 15.51 -45.99 -24.62
N VAL A 225 15.34 -47.31 -24.56
CA VAL A 225 16.43 -48.22 -24.19
C VAL A 225 17.10 -48.60 -25.50
N GLU A 226 18.20 -47.94 -25.84
CA GLU A 226 19.22 -48.55 -26.72
C GLU A 226 20.51 -48.77 -25.92
N PRO A 227 21.12 -49.97 -25.97
CA PRO A 227 22.24 -50.33 -25.12
C PRO A 227 23.56 -50.22 -25.87
N MET A 228 24.46 -49.31 -25.49
CA MET A 228 25.88 -49.33 -25.89
C MET A 228 26.64 -48.37 -24.96
N THR A 229 27.80 -48.63 -24.36
CA THR A 229 28.77 -49.72 -24.38
C THR A 229 29.70 -49.48 -23.19
N ARG A 230 30.18 -50.53 -22.52
CA ARG A 230 31.24 -50.45 -21.52
C ARG A 230 32.50 -49.83 -22.12
N MET A 231 33.09 -48.80 -21.50
CA MET A 231 34.56 -48.73 -21.42
C MET A 231 35.05 -47.96 -20.20
N ARG A 232 36.20 -48.44 -19.73
CA ARG A 232 36.82 -48.30 -18.41
C ARG A 232 37.37 -46.90 -18.10
N MET A 233 37.50 -46.67 -16.79
CA MET A 233 38.41 -45.72 -16.17
C MET A 233 39.83 -45.82 -16.74
N VAL A 234 40.43 -44.66 -16.98
CA VAL A 234 41.72 -44.27 -16.40
C VAL A 234 41.57 -42.82 -15.93
#